data_AF-A0AAX4HMP1-F1
#
_entry.id   AF-A0AAX4HMP1-F1
#
_cell.length_a   1.000
_cell.length_b   1.000
_cell.length_c   1.000
_cell.angle_alpha   90.00
_cell.angle_beta   90.00
_cell.angle_gamma   90.00
#
_symmetry.space_group_name_H-M   'P 1'
#
loop_
_entity.id
_entity.type
_entity.pdbx_description
1 polymer ?
#
loop_
_entity_poly.entity_id
_entity_poly.type
_entity_poly.pdbx_seq_one_letter_code
_entity_poly.pdbx_strand_id
1 'polypeptide(L)'
;MRSLFIIFILFVLTSCAQKPEEKTAEAIDVALSHLSSGECDAALEVLQDASDLANPIYVQVLASAYSCKANYDEVEFISNDLSGLSTGTPAAIMKSIASMSLSPETAADSDNYVAIRTGINTILGATTTVTHDARVTKFGARKAGDLSVQALMLNVVNLGKFLNFYGNADADGDKGQGTNTNSCFINYTDPRAQTVITSGVGGVCNSNTDGHPDLSFAAANLSNAKRRLCEGLMLVTNVLDILDNLDLSGSSELAKLEDISAQVSTFKTAAVAAGLGTLINMTSQSQCETAMNTASNLNDMEYLYSLVFETGLQ
;
A
#
# COMPACT_ATOMS: atom_id res chain seq x y z
N MET A 1 -57.99 -26.41 -8.06
CA MET A 1 -56.91 -27.34 -7.63
C MET A 1 -55.64 -27.20 -8.46
N ARG A 2 -55.69 -27.17 -9.81
CA ARG A 2 -54.50 -26.95 -10.66
C ARG A 2 -53.70 -25.67 -10.34
N SER A 3 -54.37 -24.56 -10.04
CA SER A 3 -53.69 -23.29 -9.71
C SER A 3 -53.05 -23.24 -8.31
N LEU A 4 -53.52 -24.06 -7.35
CA LEU A 4 -52.88 -24.17 -6.03
C LEU A 4 -51.58 -24.99 -6.08
N PHE A 5 -51.51 -25.95 -7.00
CA PHE A 5 -50.33 -26.80 -7.19
C PHE A 5 -49.15 -26.03 -7.80
N ILE A 6 -49.44 -25.07 -8.69
CA ILE A 6 -48.42 -24.20 -9.30
C ILE A 6 -47.84 -23.21 -8.26
N ILE A 7 -48.68 -22.68 -7.36
CA ILE A 7 -48.22 -21.81 -6.26
C ILE A 7 -47.37 -22.59 -5.25
N PHE A 8 -47.73 -23.84 -4.96
CA PHE A 8 -46.94 -24.71 -4.07
C PHE A 8 -45.58 -25.08 -4.68
N ILE A 9 -45.52 -25.35 -5.99
CA ILE A 9 -44.25 -25.61 -6.70
C ILE A 9 -43.38 -24.36 -6.77
N LEU A 10 -43.95 -23.17 -6.96
CA LEU A 10 -43.18 -21.91 -6.91
C LEU A 10 -42.59 -21.64 -5.51
N PHE A 11 -43.30 -21.99 -4.43
CA PHE A 11 -42.81 -21.83 -3.05
C PHE A 11 -41.66 -22.78 -2.71
N VAL A 12 -41.65 -23.99 -3.27
CA VAL A 12 -40.57 -24.97 -3.05
C VAL A 12 -39.31 -24.57 -3.83
N LEU A 13 -39.44 -23.96 -5.01
CA LEU A 13 -38.29 -23.50 -5.81
C LEU A 13 -37.60 -22.26 -5.23
N THR A 14 -38.29 -21.42 -4.46
CA THR A 14 -37.68 -20.29 -3.73
C THR A 14 -36.98 -20.71 -2.42
N SER A 15 -37.19 -21.95 -1.94
CA SER A 15 -36.67 -22.43 -0.67
C SER A 15 -35.30 -23.14 -0.76
N CYS A 16 -34.77 -23.34 -1.98
CA CYS A 16 -33.49 -24.02 -2.21
C CYS A 16 -32.36 -23.08 -2.67
N ALA A 17 -32.63 -21.78 -2.81
CA ALA A 17 -31.56 -20.81 -3.04
C ALA A 17 -30.90 -20.50 -1.70
N GLN A 18 -29.63 -20.91 -1.55
CA GLN A 18 -28.78 -20.55 -0.41
C GLN A 18 -28.79 -19.03 -0.25
N LYS A 19 -28.89 -18.56 0.99
CA LYS A 19 -28.92 -17.11 1.22
C LYS A 19 -27.56 -16.51 0.83
N PRO A 20 -27.52 -15.25 0.37
CA PRO A 20 -26.25 -14.58 0.04
C PRO A 20 -25.22 -14.66 1.19
N GLU A 21 -25.66 -14.49 2.43
CA GLU A 21 -24.82 -14.60 3.63
C GLU A 21 -24.22 -16.01 3.81
N GLU A 22 -25.01 -17.05 3.56
CA GLU A 22 -24.57 -18.45 3.64
C GLU A 22 -23.57 -18.76 2.52
N LYS A 23 -23.76 -18.19 1.33
CA LYS A 23 -22.82 -18.33 0.20
C LYS A 23 -21.49 -17.64 0.52
N THR A 24 -21.52 -16.43 1.08
CA THR A 24 -20.29 -15.73 1.48
C THR A 24 -19.53 -16.50 2.56
N ALA A 25 -20.22 -17.04 3.57
CA ALA A 25 -19.59 -17.79 4.64
C ALA A 25 -18.91 -19.06 4.10
N GLU A 26 -19.58 -19.82 3.24
CA GLU A 26 -19.00 -21.01 2.59
C GLU A 26 -17.78 -20.64 1.73
N ALA A 27 -17.88 -19.56 0.95
CA ALA A 27 -16.77 -19.10 0.12
C ALA A 27 -15.54 -18.70 0.95
N ILE A 28 -15.74 -18.07 2.10
CA ILE A 28 -14.67 -17.74 3.05
C ILE A 28 -14.00 -19.01 3.57
N ASP A 29 -14.79 -19.99 4.03
CA ASP A 29 -14.24 -21.23 4.60
C ASP A 29 -13.44 -22.04 3.57
N VAL A 30 -13.98 -22.16 2.35
CA VAL A 30 -13.30 -22.86 1.24
C VAL A 30 -12.02 -22.11 0.84
N ALA A 31 -12.07 -20.78 0.74
CA ALA A 31 -10.89 -19.98 0.40
C ALA A 31 -9.80 -20.10 1.46
N LEU A 32 -10.15 -20.10 2.75
CA LEU A 32 -9.18 -20.31 3.83
C LEU A 32 -8.49 -21.69 3.73
N SER A 33 -9.22 -22.73 3.31
CA SER A 33 -8.64 -24.04 3.04
C SER A 33 -7.61 -23.97 1.90
N HIS A 34 -7.94 -23.30 0.79
CA HIS A 34 -7.00 -23.09 -0.31
C HIS A 34 -5.76 -22.29 0.11
N LEU A 35 -5.95 -21.20 0.87
CA LEU A 35 -4.84 -20.38 1.36
C LEU A 35 -3.88 -21.16 2.27
N SER A 36 -4.41 -22.02 3.14
CA SER A 36 -3.56 -22.90 3.97
C SER A 36 -2.73 -23.91 3.17
N SER A 37 -3.10 -24.15 1.91
CA SER A 37 -2.37 -25.01 0.97
C SER A 37 -1.53 -24.21 -0.05
N GLY A 38 -1.48 -22.88 0.05
CA GLY A 38 -0.81 -22.00 -0.91
C GLY A 38 -1.51 -21.88 -2.27
N GLU A 39 -2.77 -22.32 -2.38
CA GLU A 39 -3.54 -22.32 -3.63
C GLU A 39 -4.25 -20.96 -3.84
N CYS A 40 -3.46 -19.89 -3.98
CA CYS A 40 -3.96 -18.51 -3.98
C CYS A 40 -5.00 -18.23 -5.08
N ASP A 41 -4.79 -18.76 -6.29
CA ASP A 41 -5.72 -18.55 -7.42
C ASP A 41 -7.08 -19.23 -7.18
N ALA A 42 -7.08 -20.43 -6.58
CA ALA A 42 -8.33 -21.13 -6.23
C ALA A 42 -9.09 -20.40 -5.11
N ALA A 43 -8.36 -19.85 -4.12
CA ALA A 43 -8.96 -18.99 -3.10
C ALA A 43 -9.62 -17.75 -3.70
N LEU A 44 -8.96 -17.09 -4.66
CA LEU A 44 -9.51 -15.92 -5.35
C LEU A 44 -10.75 -16.25 -6.17
N GLU A 45 -10.73 -17.35 -6.93
CA GLU A 45 -11.86 -17.79 -7.76
C GLU A 45 -13.13 -17.92 -6.90
N VAL A 46 -13.04 -18.64 -5.78
CA VAL A 46 -14.17 -18.87 -4.89
C VAL A 46 -14.66 -17.57 -4.23
N LEU A 47 -13.76 -16.69 -3.82
CA LEU A 47 -14.15 -15.40 -3.21
C LEU A 47 -14.78 -14.45 -4.23
N GLN A 48 -14.22 -14.34 -5.43
CA GLN A 48 -14.73 -13.45 -6.47
C GLN A 48 -16.14 -13.85 -6.92
N ASP A 49 -16.47 -15.14 -6.88
CA ASP A 49 -17.82 -15.66 -7.14
C ASP A 49 -18.85 -15.26 -6.06
N ALA A 50 -18.42 -15.01 -4.82
CA ALA A 50 -19.30 -14.55 -3.74
C ALA A 50 -19.50 -13.02 -3.73
N SER A 51 -18.43 -12.25 -3.96
CA SER A 51 -18.44 -10.78 -4.10
C SER A 51 -19.19 -10.02 -2.99
N ASP A 52 -18.70 -10.06 -1.75
CA ASP A 52 -19.34 -9.42 -0.59
C ASP A 52 -18.43 -8.41 0.15
N LEU A 53 -18.16 -7.27 -0.49
CA LEU A 53 -17.37 -6.18 0.11
C LEU A 53 -18.08 -5.48 1.31
N ALA A 54 -19.31 -5.87 1.65
CA ALA A 54 -20.00 -5.41 2.86
C ALA A 54 -19.62 -6.25 4.08
N ASN A 55 -19.04 -7.44 3.89
CA ASN A 55 -18.57 -8.31 4.95
C ASN A 55 -17.06 -8.08 5.21
N PRO A 56 -16.65 -7.64 6.43
CA PRO A 56 -15.25 -7.36 6.71
C PRO A 56 -14.37 -8.62 6.72
N ILE A 57 -14.92 -9.80 7.04
CA ILE A 57 -14.17 -11.06 6.97
C ILE A 57 -13.91 -11.41 5.50
N TYR A 58 -14.91 -11.26 4.64
CA TYR A 58 -14.71 -11.44 3.20
C TYR A 58 -13.60 -10.52 2.65
N VAL A 59 -13.62 -9.23 3.02
CA VAL A 59 -12.59 -8.26 2.62
C VAL A 59 -11.20 -8.69 3.10
N GLN A 60 -11.10 -9.15 4.35
CA GLN A 60 -9.84 -9.62 4.94
C GLN A 60 -9.29 -10.84 4.19
N VAL A 61 -10.12 -11.86 3.94
CA VAL A 61 -9.68 -13.10 3.26
C VAL A 61 -9.36 -12.82 1.78
N LEU A 62 -10.13 -11.96 1.12
CA LEU A 62 -9.85 -11.55 -0.26
C LEU A 62 -8.50 -10.81 -0.37
N ALA A 63 -8.21 -9.92 0.57
CA ALA A 63 -6.90 -9.27 0.63
C ALA A 63 -5.76 -10.26 0.89
N SER A 64 -5.97 -11.25 1.77
CA SER A 64 -5.01 -12.34 2.01
C SER A 64 -4.79 -13.20 0.76
N ALA A 65 -5.83 -13.45 -0.03
CA ALA A 65 -5.70 -14.21 -1.26
C ALA A 65 -4.90 -13.46 -2.34
N TYR A 66 -5.06 -12.14 -2.42
CA TYR A 66 -4.19 -11.31 -3.26
C TYR A 66 -2.75 -11.27 -2.75
N SER A 67 -2.52 -11.14 -1.45
CA SER A 67 -1.14 -11.11 -0.92
C SER A 67 -0.44 -12.47 -1.06
N CYS A 68 -1.17 -13.58 -0.93
CA CYS A 68 -0.69 -14.92 -1.21
C CYS A 68 -0.09 -15.02 -2.63
N LYS A 69 -0.72 -14.42 -3.66
CA LYS A 69 -0.18 -14.40 -5.03
C LYS A 69 1.18 -13.73 -5.16
N ALA A 70 1.50 -12.82 -4.25
CA ALA A 70 2.79 -12.14 -4.19
C ALA A 70 3.83 -12.89 -3.34
N ASN A 71 3.53 -14.12 -2.92
CA ASN A 71 4.32 -14.91 -1.97
C ASN A 71 4.48 -14.23 -0.60
N TYR A 72 3.51 -13.40 -0.21
CA TYR A 72 3.50 -12.83 1.13
C TYR A 72 3.06 -13.87 2.16
N ASP A 73 3.90 -14.06 3.16
CA ASP A 73 3.61 -14.84 4.36
C ASP A 73 3.69 -13.91 5.57
N GLU A 74 2.59 -13.79 6.31
CA GLU A 74 2.48 -12.88 7.46
C GLU A 74 3.40 -13.30 8.61
N VAL A 75 3.60 -14.61 8.81
CA VAL A 75 4.46 -15.14 9.88
C VAL A 75 5.91 -14.83 9.56
N GLU A 76 6.36 -15.08 8.33
CA GLU A 76 7.70 -14.73 7.86
C GLU A 76 7.94 -13.22 7.94
N PHE A 77 6.96 -12.41 7.50
CA PHE A 77 7.07 -10.95 7.58
C PHE A 77 7.24 -10.47 9.04
N ILE A 78 6.40 -10.94 9.97
CA ILE A 78 6.49 -10.52 11.38
C ILE A 78 7.79 -11.02 12.03
N SER A 79 8.14 -12.28 11.79
CA SER A 79 9.26 -12.95 12.46
C SER A 79 10.63 -12.53 11.94
N ASN A 80 10.75 -12.24 10.64
CA ASN A 80 12.03 -11.95 9.99
C ASN A 80 12.17 -10.47 9.59
N ASP A 81 11.21 -9.93 8.84
CA ASP A 81 11.34 -8.59 8.28
C ASP A 81 11.06 -7.50 9.33
N LEU A 82 9.92 -7.59 10.02
CA LEU A 82 9.54 -6.60 11.03
C LEU A 82 10.47 -6.64 12.24
N SER A 83 10.87 -7.83 12.67
CA SER A 83 11.85 -8.00 13.74
C SER A 83 13.24 -7.44 13.36
N GLY A 84 13.60 -7.46 12.07
CA GLY A 84 14.84 -6.90 11.52
C GLY A 84 14.82 -5.38 11.30
N LEU A 85 13.67 -4.71 11.45
CA LEU A 85 13.55 -3.28 11.23
C LEU A 85 14.46 -2.49 12.19
N SER A 86 15.35 -1.66 11.61
CA SER A 86 16.15 -0.69 12.33
C SER A 86 15.32 0.55 12.64
N THR A 87 15.34 1.05 13.88
CA THR A 87 14.43 2.13 14.33
C THR A 87 15.15 3.40 14.81
N GLY A 88 16.47 3.50 14.59
CA GLY A 88 17.30 4.57 15.15
C GLY A 88 17.20 5.94 14.44
N THR A 89 16.90 5.97 13.14
CA THR A 89 16.75 7.21 12.36
C THR A 89 15.73 7.01 11.22
N PRO A 90 15.12 8.09 10.67
CA PRO A 90 14.24 7.97 9.51
C PRO A 90 14.92 7.26 8.33
N ALA A 91 16.20 7.59 8.08
CA ALA A 91 16.99 6.98 7.03
C ALA A 91 17.20 5.47 7.24
N ALA A 92 17.50 5.07 8.48
CA ALA A 92 17.67 3.67 8.82
C ALA A 92 16.37 2.86 8.65
N ILE A 93 15.22 3.45 8.96
CA ILE A 93 13.91 2.79 8.80
C ILE A 93 13.61 2.52 7.32
N MET A 94 13.67 3.53 6.46
CA MET A 94 13.39 3.32 5.03
C MET A 94 14.43 2.43 4.36
N LYS A 95 15.70 2.51 4.77
CA LYS A 95 16.74 1.56 4.34
C LYS A 95 16.36 0.11 4.70
N SER A 96 15.96 -0.15 5.95
CA SER A 96 15.50 -1.47 6.37
C SER A 96 14.24 -1.93 5.63
N ILE A 97 13.30 -1.01 5.34
CA ILE A 97 12.11 -1.34 4.54
C ILE A 97 12.51 -1.70 3.10
N ALA A 98 13.47 -0.99 2.51
CA ALA A 98 13.96 -1.26 1.15
C ALA A 98 14.76 -2.58 1.02
N SER A 99 15.21 -3.17 2.13
CA SER A 99 15.96 -4.43 2.19
C SER A 99 15.20 -5.62 2.77
N MET A 100 13.90 -5.48 3.05
CA MET A 100 13.06 -6.62 3.46
C MET A 100 13.08 -7.74 2.43
N SER A 101 12.79 -8.96 2.87
CA SER A 101 12.85 -10.17 2.05
C SER A 101 12.04 -10.09 0.74
N LEU A 102 10.89 -9.41 0.79
CA LEU A 102 9.99 -9.21 -0.35
C LEU A 102 10.25 -7.90 -1.12
N SER A 103 11.18 -7.05 -0.70
CA SER A 103 11.45 -5.76 -1.34
C SER A 103 12.08 -5.84 -2.74
N PRO A 104 12.96 -6.82 -3.06
CA PRO A 104 13.55 -6.91 -4.39
C PRO A 104 12.49 -7.01 -5.49
N GLU A 105 12.53 -6.06 -6.42
CA GLU A 105 11.69 -6.01 -7.62
C GLU A 105 12.55 -5.68 -8.84
N THR A 106 12.19 -6.23 -10.00
CA THR A 106 13.00 -6.09 -11.24
C THR A 106 12.31 -5.31 -12.34
N ALA A 107 11.04 -4.99 -12.16
CA ALA A 107 10.25 -4.23 -13.12
C ALA A 107 9.18 -3.41 -12.42
N ALA A 108 8.85 -2.27 -13.01
CA ALA A 108 7.68 -1.52 -12.61
C ALA A 108 6.42 -2.37 -12.82
N ASP A 109 5.49 -2.32 -11.87
CA ASP A 109 4.23 -3.06 -11.94
C ASP A 109 4.40 -4.58 -12.10
N SER A 110 5.41 -5.18 -11.46
CA SER A 110 5.53 -6.63 -11.37
C SER A 110 4.26 -7.27 -10.79
N ASP A 111 3.99 -8.52 -11.17
CA ASP A 111 2.78 -9.21 -10.71
C ASP A 111 2.70 -9.27 -9.16
N ASN A 112 3.84 -9.42 -8.49
CA ASN A 112 3.93 -9.42 -7.03
C ASN A 112 3.58 -8.04 -6.44
N TYR A 113 4.14 -6.95 -6.98
CA TYR A 113 3.81 -5.59 -6.55
C TYR A 113 2.32 -5.27 -6.76
N VAL A 114 1.79 -5.62 -7.94
CA VAL A 114 0.38 -5.38 -8.29
C VAL A 114 -0.55 -6.20 -7.41
N ALA A 115 -0.19 -7.44 -7.08
CA ALA A 115 -0.99 -8.30 -6.21
C ALA A 115 -1.09 -7.75 -4.78
N ILE A 116 0.03 -7.34 -4.16
CA ILE A 116 -0.01 -6.68 -2.84
C ILE A 116 -0.85 -5.40 -2.90
N ARG A 117 -0.61 -4.54 -3.91
CA ARG A 117 -1.38 -3.31 -4.11
C ARG A 117 -2.88 -3.59 -4.26
N THR A 118 -3.26 -4.68 -4.92
CA THR A 118 -4.66 -5.10 -5.06
C THR A 118 -5.25 -5.54 -3.72
N GLY A 119 -4.48 -6.25 -2.88
CA GLY A 119 -4.86 -6.57 -1.51
C GLY A 119 -5.09 -5.31 -0.66
N ILE A 120 -4.18 -4.34 -0.70
CA ILE A 120 -4.32 -3.04 -0.04
C ILE A 120 -5.60 -2.33 -0.51
N ASN A 121 -5.79 -2.22 -1.83
CA ASN A 121 -6.95 -1.55 -2.42
C ASN A 121 -8.27 -2.28 -2.12
N THR A 122 -8.25 -3.59 -1.90
CA THR A 122 -9.42 -4.35 -1.46
C THR A 122 -9.87 -3.90 -0.07
N ILE A 123 -8.92 -3.72 0.85
CA ILE A 123 -9.20 -3.25 2.22
C ILE A 123 -9.60 -1.77 2.22
N LEU A 124 -8.79 -0.93 1.60
CA LEU A 124 -8.94 0.53 1.60
C LEU A 124 -10.15 0.99 0.77
N GLY A 125 -10.37 0.33 -0.38
CA GLY A 125 -11.48 0.58 -1.30
C GLY A 125 -12.80 -0.06 -0.88
N ALA A 126 -12.83 -0.81 0.23
CA ALA A 126 -14.09 -1.26 0.82
C ALA A 126 -14.98 -0.09 1.29
N THR A 127 -14.43 1.13 1.36
CA THR A 127 -15.15 2.37 1.69
C THR A 127 -14.97 3.41 0.57
N THR A 128 -15.95 4.31 0.42
CA THR A 128 -15.86 5.41 -0.56
C THR A 128 -14.80 6.45 -0.21
N THR A 129 -14.55 6.61 1.08
CA THR A 129 -13.50 7.46 1.64
C THR A 129 -12.42 6.54 2.20
N VAL A 130 -11.17 6.70 1.74
CA VAL A 130 -10.07 5.81 2.11
C VAL A 130 -9.44 6.29 3.43
N THR A 131 -10.16 6.16 4.55
CA THR A 131 -9.65 6.52 5.89
C THR A 131 -10.02 5.46 6.91
N HIS A 132 -9.27 5.39 8.01
CA HIS A 132 -9.59 4.51 9.14
C HIS A 132 -11.00 4.77 9.67
N ASP A 133 -11.36 6.03 9.90
CA ASP A 133 -12.69 6.42 10.40
C ASP A 133 -13.84 5.97 9.49
N ALA A 134 -13.64 5.99 8.17
CA ALA A 134 -14.62 5.50 7.22
C ALA A 134 -14.82 3.98 7.38
N ARG A 135 -13.74 3.22 7.62
CA ARG A 135 -13.82 1.78 7.91
C ARG A 135 -14.50 1.52 9.25
N VAL A 136 -14.22 2.32 10.29
CA VAL A 136 -14.91 2.23 11.60
C VAL A 136 -16.40 2.44 11.43
N THR A 137 -16.81 3.45 10.66
CA THR A 137 -18.22 3.74 10.36
C THR A 137 -18.90 2.57 9.66
N LYS A 138 -18.20 1.91 8.72
CA LYS A 138 -18.77 0.80 7.93
C LYS A 138 -18.82 -0.52 8.68
N PHE A 139 -17.72 -0.91 9.34
CA PHE A 139 -17.51 -2.26 9.86
C PHE A 139 -17.48 -2.35 11.39
N GLY A 140 -17.51 -1.20 12.09
CA GLY A 140 -17.29 -1.11 13.53
C GLY A 140 -15.81 -1.15 13.90
N ALA A 141 -15.49 -0.58 15.07
CA ALA A 141 -14.11 -0.33 15.51
C ALA A 141 -13.20 -1.57 15.47
N ARG A 142 -13.69 -2.71 15.98
CA ARG A 142 -12.90 -3.95 16.03
C ARG A 142 -12.51 -4.44 14.63
N LYS A 143 -13.47 -4.51 13.71
CA LYS A 143 -13.21 -5.01 12.35
C LYS A 143 -12.45 -4.02 11.48
N ALA A 144 -12.66 -2.72 11.69
CA ALA A 144 -11.82 -1.71 11.09
C ALA A 144 -10.36 -1.79 11.60
N GLY A 145 -10.15 -2.12 12.87
CA GLY A 145 -8.85 -2.39 13.45
C GLY A 145 -8.15 -3.58 12.78
N ASP A 146 -8.82 -4.75 12.75
CA ASP A 146 -8.30 -5.97 12.10
C ASP A 146 -7.87 -5.70 10.64
N LEU A 147 -8.73 -5.03 9.86
CA LEU A 147 -8.46 -4.66 8.48
C LEU A 147 -7.31 -3.63 8.35
N SER A 148 -7.25 -2.67 9.26
CA SER A 148 -6.21 -1.62 9.22
C SER A 148 -4.83 -2.19 9.56
N VAL A 149 -4.72 -3.14 10.49
CA VAL A 149 -3.45 -3.83 10.79
C VAL A 149 -2.99 -4.63 9.56
N GLN A 150 -3.88 -5.37 8.91
CA GLN A 150 -3.54 -6.08 7.67
C GLN A 150 -3.10 -5.11 6.56
N ALA A 151 -3.85 -4.02 6.35
CA ALA A 151 -3.47 -3.01 5.38
C ALA A 151 -2.11 -2.37 5.71
N LEU A 152 -1.82 -2.10 6.98
CA LEU A 152 -0.54 -1.55 7.42
C LEU A 152 0.63 -2.45 7.04
N MET A 153 0.55 -3.74 7.36
CA MET A 153 1.59 -4.71 7.00
C MET A 153 1.81 -4.78 5.49
N LEU A 154 0.73 -4.85 4.71
CA LEU A 154 0.82 -4.86 3.24
C LEU A 154 1.38 -3.54 2.69
N ASN A 155 1.02 -2.39 3.25
CA ASN A 155 1.57 -1.09 2.84
C ASN A 155 3.09 -1.03 3.10
N VAL A 156 3.56 -1.54 4.25
CA VAL A 156 5.01 -1.58 4.55
C VAL A 156 5.77 -2.47 3.56
N VAL A 157 5.25 -3.66 3.25
CA VAL A 157 5.85 -4.55 2.24
C VAL A 157 5.87 -3.88 0.86
N ASN A 158 4.77 -3.28 0.44
CA ASN A 158 4.69 -2.65 -0.87
C ASN A 158 5.52 -1.36 -0.95
N LEU A 159 5.70 -0.67 0.18
CA LEU A 159 6.65 0.44 0.30
C LEU A 159 8.09 -0.05 0.14
N GLY A 160 8.45 -1.18 0.74
CA GLY A 160 9.75 -1.82 0.53
C GLY A 160 10.03 -2.11 -0.94
N LYS A 161 9.07 -2.73 -1.62
CA LYS A 161 9.12 -2.95 -3.07
C LYS A 161 9.31 -1.66 -3.87
N PHE A 162 8.54 -0.62 -3.52
CA PHE A 162 8.62 0.68 -4.17
C PHE A 162 9.99 1.35 -3.97
N LEU A 163 10.48 1.38 -2.72
CA LEU A 163 11.76 1.99 -2.35
C LEU A 163 12.93 1.25 -2.99
N ASN A 164 12.90 -0.09 -3.01
CA ASN A 164 13.94 -0.89 -3.60
C ASN A 164 14.06 -0.64 -5.11
N PHE A 165 12.95 -0.76 -5.85
CA PHE A 165 12.97 -0.62 -7.30
C PHE A 165 13.26 0.82 -7.74
N TYR A 166 12.44 1.78 -7.31
CA TYR A 166 12.55 3.17 -7.78
C TYR A 166 13.69 3.94 -7.13
N GLY A 167 14.08 3.58 -5.91
CA GLY A 167 15.28 4.10 -5.25
C GLY A 167 16.56 3.44 -5.75
N ASN A 168 16.47 2.38 -6.57
CA ASN A 168 17.62 1.61 -7.01
C ASN A 168 18.45 1.10 -5.81
N ALA A 169 17.78 0.59 -4.79
CA ALA A 169 18.44 0.11 -3.58
C ALA A 169 19.11 -1.25 -3.84
N ASP A 170 20.24 -1.52 -3.19
CA ASP A 170 20.86 -2.84 -3.18
C ASP A 170 20.22 -3.79 -2.14
N ALA A 171 20.87 -4.93 -1.91
CA ALA A 171 20.42 -5.93 -0.94
C ALA A 171 20.47 -5.43 0.52
N ASP A 172 21.32 -4.45 0.83
CA ASP A 172 21.41 -3.82 2.16
C ASP A 172 20.41 -2.64 2.28
N GLY A 173 19.75 -2.27 1.19
CA GLY A 173 18.82 -1.16 1.11
C GLY A 173 19.52 0.17 0.84
N ASP A 174 20.81 0.14 0.49
CA ASP A 174 21.58 1.34 0.13
C ASP A 174 21.15 1.84 -1.24
N LYS A 175 20.73 3.10 -1.27
CA LYS A 175 20.18 3.73 -2.46
C LYS A 175 21.21 3.90 -3.58
N GLY A 176 20.75 3.79 -4.82
CA GLY A 176 21.58 3.97 -6.01
C GLY A 176 22.66 2.89 -6.19
N GLN A 177 22.71 1.86 -5.34
CA GLN A 177 23.68 0.77 -5.41
C GLN A 177 23.11 -0.50 -6.08
N GLY A 178 21.84 -0.48 -6.45
CA GLY A 178 21.18 -1.55 -7.18
C GLY A 178 21.62 -1.66 -8.64
N THR A 179 20.82 -2.39 -9.43
CA THR A 179 21.14 -2.68 -10.84
C THR A 179 20.66 -1.63 -11.84
N ASN A 180 19.77 -0.72 -11.42
CA ASN A 180 19.37 0.41 -12.24
C ASN A 180 20.47 1.48 -12.25
N THR A 181 20.32 2.51 -13.09
CA THR A 181 21.35 3.55 -13.26
C THR A 181 21.06 4.82 -12.47
N ASN A 182 19.88 4.95 -11.87
CA ASN A 182 19.46 6.18 -11.20
C ASN A 182 20.00 6.26 -9.76
N SER A 183 20.34 7.48 -9.35
CA SER A 183 20.61 7.83 -7.94
C SER A 183 19.43 8.54 -7.26
N CYS A 184 18.50 9.08 -8.05
CA CYS A 184 17.29 9.75 -7.58
C CYS A 184 16.02 8.98 -7.98
N PHE A 185 14.91 9.16 -7.26
CA PHE A 185 13.61 8.61 -7.67
C PHE A 185 13.12 9.25 -8.97
N ILE A 186 13.26 10.59 -9.08
CA ILE A 186 12.81 11.36 -10.24
C ILE A 186 13.84 12.39 -10.68
N ASN A 187 13.63 12.93 -11.88
CA ASN A 187 14.28 14.16 -12.30
C ASN A 187 13.60 15.34 -11.61
N TYR A 188 14.40 16.31 -11.17
CA TYR A 188 13.94 17.46 -10.41
C TYR A 188 14.08 18.73 -11.24
N THR A 189 12.96 19.40 -11.50
CA THR A 189 12.90 20.69 -12.19
C THR A 189 12.49 21.83 -11.26
N ASP A 190 11.78 21.53 -10.17
CA ASP A 190 11.41 22.50 -9.14
C ASP A 190 12.65 22.96 -8.34
N PRO A 191 12.92 24.28 -8.25
CA PRO A 191 14.08 24.79 -7.53
C PRO A 191 14.11 24.46 -6.02
N ARG A 192 12.95 24.28 -5.38
CA ARG A 192 12.88 23.90 -3.95
C ARG A 192 13.35 22.46 -3.80
N ALA A 193 12.89 21.56 -4.66
CA ALA A 193 13.33 20.17 -4.71
C ALA A 193 14.83 20.05 -5.02
N GLN A 194 15.33 20.80 -6.01
CA GLN A 194 16.76 20.85 -6.35
C GLN A 194 17.62 21.32 -5.17
N THR A 195 17.12 22.29 -4.38
CA THR A 195 17.82 22.76 -3.18
C THR A 195 17.97 21.65 -2.14
N VAL A 196 16.95 20.80 -1.95
CA VAL A 196 17.02 19.67 -1.01
C VAL A 196 18.10 18.68 -1.43
N ILE A 197 18.06 18.19 -2.68
CA ILE A 197 18.97 17.15 -3.15
C ILE A 197 20.43 17.64 -3.25
N THR A 198 20.66 18.91 -3.62
CA THR A 198 22.02 19.48 -3.74
C THR A 198 22.62 19.92 -2.40
N SER A 199 21.82 20.02 -1.33
CA SER A 199 22.31 20.33 0.01
C SER A 199 23.03 19.18 0.71
N GLY A 200 23.08 17.99 0.08
CA GLY A 200 23.65 16.76 0.63
C GLY A 200 22.69 15.96 1.51
N VAL A 201 21.48 16.47 1.75
CA VAL A 201 20.43 15.77 2.51
C VAL A 201 19.72 14.71 1.66
N GLY A 202 19.87 14.73 0.33
CA GLY A 202 19.39 13.65 -0.56
C GLY A 202 20.30 12.42 -0.63
N GLY A 203 21.38 12.39 0.17
CA GLY A 203 22.38 11.33 0.14
C GLY A 203 23.04 11.20 -1.23
N VAL A 204 22.93 10.03 -1.84
CA VAL A 204 23.44 9.75 -3.19
C VAL A 204 22.71 10.52 -4.30
N CYS A 205 21.45 10.94 -4.07
CA CYS A 205 20.74 11.79 -5.01
C CYS A 205 21.23 13.23 -4.88
N ASN A 206 22.16 13.61 -5.74
CA ASN A 206 22.74 14.96 -5.81
C ASN A 206 22.68 15.58 -7.22
N SER A 207 21.99 14.90 -8.14
CA SER A 207 21.81 15.31 -9.54
C SER A 207 20.33 15.52 -9.84
N ASN A 208 20.00 16.55 -10.61
CA ASN A 208 18.62 16.85 -10.96
C ASN A 208 18.12 16.10 -12.21
N THR A 209 18.99 15.35 -12.90
CA THR A 209 18.67 14.62 -14.13
C THR A 209 18.96 13.12 -14.05
N ASP A 210 19.09 12.57 -12.85
CA ASP A 210 19.44 11.17 -12.62
C ASP A 210 18.30 10.38 -11.92
N GLY A 211 17.08 10.64 -12.36
CA GLY A 211 15.86 10.00 -11.89
C GLY A 211 15.60 8.63 -12.52
N HIS A 212 14.78 7.82 -11.86
CA HIS A 212 14.37 6.52 -12.37
C HIS A 212 13.59 6.67 -13.69
N PRO A 213 13.92 5.91 -14.76
CA PRO A 213 13.29 6.08 -16.08
C PRO A 213 11.77 5.88 -16.06
N ASP A 214 11.29 4.92 -15.26
CA ASP A 214 9.85 4.65 -15.10
C ASP A 214 9.05 5.74 -14.37
N LEU A 215 9.71 6.70 -13.72
CA LEU A 215 9.08 7.86 -13.08
C LEU A 215 9.34 9.16 -13.85
N SER A 216 9.80 9.08 -15.10
CA SER A 216 10.06 10.24 -15.94
C SER A 216 8.79 10.99 -16.33
N PHE A 217 8.80 12.32 -16.16
CA PHE A 217 7.76 13.24 -16.66
C PHE A 217 7.84 13.54 -18.16
N ALA A 218 8.65 12.79 -18.92
CA ALA A 218 8.60 12.84 -20.37
C ALA A 218 7.18 12.55 -20.88
N ALA A 219 6.75 13.24 -21.95
CA ALA A 219 5.35 13.22 -22.41
C ALA A 219 4.80 11.80 -22.66
N ALA A 220 5.64 10.88 -23.16
CA ALA A 220 5.26 9.49 -23.41
C ALA A 220 5.03 8.66 -22.14
N ASN A 221 5.59 9.07 -21.00
CA ASN A 221 5.51 8.33 -19.72
C ASN A 221 4.73 9.09 -18.63
N LEU A 222 4.33 10.34 -18.88
CA LEU A 222 3.75 11.23 -17.88
C LEU A 222 2.57 10.61 -17.11
N SER A 223 1.66 9.90 -17.79
CA SER A 223 0.52 9.26 -17.12
C SER A 223 0.95 8.17 -16.15
N ASN A 224 1.93 7.34 -16.54
CA ASN A 224 2.44 6.27 -15.68
C ASN A 224 3.26 6.84 -14.53
N ALA A 225 4.09 7.86 -14.79
CA ALA A 225 4.86 8.54 -13.75
C ALA A 225 3.93 9.15 -12.69
N LYS A 226 2.87 9.87 -13.08
CA LYS A 226 1.88 10.41 -12.13
C LYS A 226 1.25 9.33 -11.26
N ARG A 227 0.76 8.25 -11.90
CA ARG A 227 0.18 7.10 -11.20
C ARG A 227 1.16 6.52 -10.18
N ARG A 228 2.39 6.21 -10.60
CA ARG A 228 3.42 5.58 -9.75
C ARG A 228 3.89 6.49 -8.61
N LEU A 229 3.97 7.80 -8.84
CA LEU A 229 4.27 8.74 -7.76
C LEU A 229 3.14 8.84 -6.74
N CYS A 230 1.89 8.80 -7.20
CA CYS A 230 0.75 8.71 -6.29
C CYS A 230 0.75 7.39 -5.53
N GLU A 231 1.08 6.26 -6.17
CA GLU A 231 1.21 4.97 -5.50
C GLU A 231 2.24 5.05 -4.36
N GLY A 232 3.45 5.55 -4.63
CA GLY A 232 4.48 5.73 -3.60
C GLY A 232 3.99 6.62 -2.45
N LEU A 233 3.39 7.78 -2.77
CA LEU A 233 2.87 8.68 -1.75
C LEU A 233 1.76 8.01 -0.90
N MET A 234 0.83 7.28 -1.52
CA MET A 234 -0.26 6.63 -0.80
C MET A 234 0.24 5.54 0.16
N LEU A 235 1.32 4.84 -0.18
CA LEU A 235 1.92 3.86 0.74
C LEU A 235 2.39 4.52 2.04
N VAL A 236 2.88 5.77 1.97
CA VAL A 236 3.31 6.55 3.14
C VAL A 236 2.11 7.15 3.87
N THR A 237 1.17 7.76 3.16
CA THR A 237 0.02 8.44 3.79
C THR A 237 -1.01 7.48 4.39
N ASN A 238 -1.16 6.28 3.82
CA ASN A 238 -2.00 5.25 4.41
C ASN A 238 -1.41 4.69 5.72
N VAL A 239 -0.08 4.56 5.79
CA VAL A 239 0.61 4.20 7.04
C VAL A 239 0.34 5.24 8.12
N LEU A 240 0.41 6.54 7.79
CA LEU A 240 0.04 7.63 8.70
C LEU A 240 -1.41 7.54 9.16
N ASP A 241 -2.37 7.45 8.22
CA ASP A 241 -3.79 7.37 8.55
C ASP A 241 -4.09 6.19 9.48
N ILE A 242 -3.49 5.03 9.23
CA ILE A 242 -3.71 3.84 10.04
C ILE A 242 -3.08 4.00 11.43
N LEU A 243 -1.81 4.41 11.52
CA LEU A 243 -1.09 4.48 12.78
C LEU A 243 -1.54 5.65 13.67
N ASP A 244 -2.02 6.75 13.09
CA ASP A 244 -2.64 7.85 13.86
C ASP A 244 -3.94 7.40 14.56
N ASN A 245 -4.52 6.25 14.15
CA ASN A 245 -5.81 5.75 14.63
C ASN A 245 -5.75 4.35 15.27
N LEU A 246 -4.57 3.73 15.39
CA LEU A 246 -4.39 2.43 16.04
C LEU A 246 -3.45 2.54 17.25
N ASP A 247 -3.79 1.80 18.30
CA ASP A 247 -2.90 1.56 19.44
C ASP A 247 -2.27 0.17 19.28
N LEU A 248 -0.94 0.12 19.09
CA LEU A 248 -0.18 -1.12 18.87
C LEU A 248 0.67 -1.51 20.09
N SER A 249 0.59 -0.74 21.19
CA SER A 249 1.44 -0.88 22.37
C SER A 249 1.29 -2.22 23.11
N GLY A 250 0.26 -3.01 22.79
CA GLY A 250 0.01 -4.34 23.33
C GLY A 250 0.90 -5.47 22.77
N SER A 251 1.70 -5.22 21.71
CA SER A 251 2.62 -6.21 21.13
C SER A 251 4.00 -5.58 20.90
N SER A 252 5.06 -6.23 21.40
CA SER A 252 6.45 -5.79 21.23
C SER A 252 6.89 -5.73 19.77
N GLU A 253 6.44 -6.68 18.96
CA GLU A 253 6.75 -6.77 17.53
C GLU A 253 6.01 -5.69 16.75
N LEU A 254 4.73 -5.48 17.04
CA LEU A 254 3.93 -4.42 16.40
C LEU A 254 4.31 -3.02 16.89
N ALA A 255 4.90 -2.87 18.08
CA ALA A 255 5.44 -1.60 18.56
C ALA A 255 6.52 -1.03 17.62
N LYS A 256 7.24 -1.87 16.86
CA LYS A 256 8.16 -1.39 15.82
C LYS A 256 7.46 -0.66 14.67
N LEU A 257 6.17 -0.92 14.45
CA LEU A 257 5.36 -0.15 13.50
C LEU A 257 5.06 1.25 14.06
N GLU A 258 5.04 1.45 15.38
CA GLU A 258 4.93 2.79 15.98
C GLU A 258 6.19 3.63 15.70
N ASP A 259 7.37 3.01 15.67
CA ASP A 259 8.60 3.68 15.25
C ASP A 259 8.52 4.16 13.80
N ILE A 260 7.86 3.39 12.91
CA ILE A 260 7.54 3.86 11.55
C ILE A 260 6.62 5.09 11.63
N SER A 261 5.58 5.07 12.47
CA SER A 261 4.67 6.23 12.66
C SER A 261 5.43 7.50 13.05
N ALA A 262 6.34 7.39 14.03
CA ALA A 262 7.12 8.52 14.52
C ALA A 262 7.97 9.15 13.41
N GLN A 263 8.56 8.33 12.53
CA GLN A 263 9.35 8.84 11.41
C GLN A 263 8.49 9.42 10.31
N VAL A 264 7.43 8.73 9.90
CA VAL A 264 6.54 9.25 8.87
C VAL A 264 5.87 10.56 9.34
N SER A 265 5.61 10.71 10.63
CA SER A 265 5.15 11.95 11.25
C SER A 265 6.17 13.10 11.17
N THR A 266 7.47 12.78 11.21
CA THR A 266 8.55 13.77 10.98
C THR A 266 8.50 14.29 9.55
N PHE A 267 8.38 13.39 8.56
CA PHE A 267 8.21 13.77 7.16
C PHE A 267 6.91 14.55 6.91
N LYS A 268 5.79 14.13 7.54
CA LYS A 268 4.51 14.84 7.50
C LYS A 268 4.65 16.27 8.01
N THR A 269 5.31 16.45 9.16
CA THR A 269 5.54 17.78 9.76
C THR A 269 6.37 18.67 8.84
N ALA A 270 7.46 18.14 8.26
CA ALA A 270 8.30 18.87 7.32
C ALA A 270 7.53 19.26 6.05
N ALA A 271 6.75 18.34 5.47
CA ALA A 271 5.94 18.58 4.29
C ALA A 271 4.84 19.63 4.55
N VAL A 272 4.16 19.57 5.69
CA VAL A 272 3.15 20.58 6.08
C VAL A 272 3.79 21.96 6.25
N ALA A 273 4.94 22.05 6.93
CA ALA A 273 5.69 23.30 7.08
C ALA A 273 6.15 23.88 5.74
N ALA A 274 6.42 23.01 4.75
CA ALA A 274 6.76 23.36 3.38
C ALA A 274 5.55 23.75 2.50
N GLY A 275 4.33 23.74 3.06
CA GLY A 275 3.10 24.07 2.33
C GLY A 275 2.49 22.91 1.54
N LEU A 276 2.99 21.69 1.70
CA LEU A 276 2.58 20.48 0.96
C LEU A 276 1.49 19.67 1.69
N GLY A 277 0.82 20.29 2.66
CA GLY A 277 -0.17 19.64 3.53
C GLY A 277 -1.32 18.95 2.78
N THR A 278 -1.70 19.46 1.60
CA THR A 278 -2.76 18.82 0.80
C THR A 278 -2.33 17.46 0.24
N LEU A 279 -1.07 17.33 -0.21
CA LEU A 279 -0.56 16.08 -0.78
C LEU A 279 -0.28 15.05 0.33
N ILE A 280 0.43 15.44 1.40
CA ILE A 280 0.87 14.50 2.45
C ILE A 280 -0.25 14.01 3.38
N ASN A 281 -1.46 14.59 3.28
CA ASN A 281 -2.65 14.11 4.00
C ASN A 281 -3.64 13.37 3.09
N MET A 282 -3.32 13.19 1.81
CA MET A 282 -4.20 12.51 0.87
C MET A 282 -4.03 11.00 0.98
N THR A 283 -5.13 10.26 1.04
CA THR A 283 -5.13 8.79 1.19
C THR A 283 -5.72 8.05 -0.01
N SER A 284 -6.24 8.80 -1.00
CA SER A 284 -6.80 8.25 -2.23
C SER A 284 -5.86 8.48 -3.43
N GLN A 285 -5.45 7.39 -4.06
CA GLN A 285 -4.62 7.43 -5.27
C GLN A 285 -5.32 8.20 -6.40
N SER A 286 -6.61 7.96 -6.63
CA SER A 286 -7.35 8.64 -7.71
C SER A 286 -7.48 10.15 -7.47
N GLN A 287 -7.60 10.57 -6.20
CA GLN A 287 -7.56 11.98 -5.83
C GLN A 287 -6.16 12.56 -6.08
N CYS A 288 -5.10 11.81 -5.80
CA CYS A 288 -3.72 12.25 -6.02
C CYS A 288 -3.45 12.46 -7.51
N GLU A 289 -3.81 11.48 -8.34
CA GLU A 289 -3.64 11.57 -9.80
C GLU A 289 -4.43 12.76 -10.37
N THR A 290 -5.63 13.01 -9.84
CA THR A 290 -6.45 14.17 -10.21
C THR A 290 -5.84 15.50 -9.76
N ALA A 291 -5.18 15.54 -8.60
CA ALA A 291 -4.50 16.72 -8.10
C ALA A 291 -3.25 17.07 -8.92
N MET A 292 -2.60 16.09 -9.54
CA MET A 292 -1.38 16.28 -10.36
C MET A 292 -1.64 16.79 -11.79
N ASN A 293 -2.63 17.66 -11.99
CA ASN A 293 -3.04 18.12 -13.33
C ASN A 293 -2.45 19.47 -13.76
N THR A 294 -1.74 20.17 -12.88
CA THR A 294 -1.06 21.43 -13.21
C THR A 294 0.45 21.32 -13.02
N ALA A 295 1.21 22.21 -13.68
CA ALA A 295 2.66 22.30 -13.48
C ALA A 295 3.02 22.63 -12.02
N SER A 296 2.23 23.45 -11.34
CA SER A 296 2.46 23.76 -9.92
C SER A 296 2.30 22.52 -9.04
N ASN A 297 1.30 21.68 -9.30
CA ASN A 297 1.11 20.46 -8.51
C ASN A 297 2.17 19.40 -8.80
N LEU A 298 2.70 19.35 -10.03
CA LEU A 298 3.86 18.53 -10.35
C LEU A 298 5.10 18.99 -9.57
N ASN A 299 5.37 20.30 -9.55
CA ASN A 299 6.45 20.88 -8.77
C ASN A 299 6.30 20.61 -7.26
N ASP A 300 5.08 20.66 -6.73
CA ASP A 300 4.82 20.31 -5.33
C ASP A 300 5.04 18.81 -5.04
N MET A 301 4.72 17.93 -6.00
CA MET A 301 5.04 16.51 -5.89
C MET A 301 6.56 16.28 -5.95
N GLU A 302 7.28 16.98 -6.82
CA GLU A 302 8.74 16.93 -6.85
C GLU A 302 9.32 17.34 -5.51
N TYR A 303 8.85 18.47 -4.95
CA TYR A 303 9.32 18.93 -3.67
C TYR A 303 9.01 17.94 -2.55
N LEU A 304 7.82 17.35 -2.54
CA LEU A 304 7.45 16.31 -1.58
C LEU A 304 8.35 15.08 -1.70
N TYR A 305 8.62 14.61 -2.92
CA TYR A 305 9.50 13.48 -3.15
C TYR A 305 10.91 13.74 -2.65
N SER A 306 11.43 14.95 -2.89
CA SER A 306 12.74 15.34 -2.35
C SER A 306 12.77 15.34 -0.82
N LEU A 307 11.69 15.75 -0.15
CA LEU A 307 11.63 15.81 1.31
C LEU A 307 11.41 14.44 1.96
N VAL A 308 10.59 13.59 1.35
CA VAL A 308 10.17 12.32 1.97
C VAL A 308 11.04 11.15 1.51
N PHE A 309 11.17 10.97 0.19
CA PHE A 309 11.83 9.80 -0.38
C PHE A 309 13.33 10.02 -0.55
N GLU A 310 13.76 11.20 -0.99
CA GLU A 310 15.19 11.46 -1.16
C GLU A 310 15.93 11.59 0.16
N THR A 311 15.34 12.27 1.15
CA THR A 311 15.94 12.34 2.49
C THR A 311 15.65 11.09 3.33
N GLY A 312 14.56 10.38 3.04
CA GLY A 312 14.17 9.20 3.79
C GLY A 312 14.96 7.97 3.39
N LEU A 313 15.29 7.78 2.11
CA LEU A 313 16.19 6.72 1.65
C LEU A 313 17.49 7.40 1.20
N GLN A 314 18.50 7.45 2.07
CA GLN A 314 19.82 8.04 1.80
C GLN A 314 20.91 6.99 1.77
#